data_AF-A0A9D4WPV0-F1
#
_entry.id   AF-A0A9D4WPV0-F1
#
_cell.length_a   1.000
_cell.length_b   1.000
_cell.length_c   1.000
_cell.angle_alpha   90.00
_cell.angle_beta   90.00
_cell.angle_gamma   90.00
#
_symmetry.space_group_name_H-M   'P 1'
#
loop_
_entity.id
_entity.type
_entity.pdbx_description
1 polymer ?
#
loop_
_entity_poly.entity_id
_entity_poly.type
_entity_poly.pdbx_seq_one_letter_code
_entity_poly.pdbx_strand_id
1 'polypeptide(L)'
;MPIQTAESSLSSETFPHHEILSPHSEDDVVKDEAEDVLVEDENENVVQVPSSEYWDVNAIRSTSRLLAGYSGRIIRMFKDLSIVFENWKAIPTDKKTKFYDAKIKLHFVVDDGRDKDFILASAAKKWRDDQHHLFHKFYRWDLTLEENLANYRIYENDWAIFGQYRRKEET
;
A
#
# COMPACT_ATOMS: atom_id res chain seq x y z
N MET A 1 63.74 23.24 -24.37
CA MET A 1 63.42 23.71 -25.73
C MET A 1 63.27 22.50 -26.64
N PRO A 2 62.35 22.48 -27.62
CA PRO A 2 60.90 22.72 -27.57
C PRO A 2 60.12 21.39 -27.53
N ILE A 3 58.90 21.41 -26.99
CA ILE A 3 57.95 20.29 -27.10
C ILE A 3 57.38 20.31 -28.52
N GLN A 4 57.59 19.23 -29.26
CA GLN A 4 57.15 19.07 -30.64
C GLN A 4 55.71 18.54 -30.62
N THR A 5 54.77 19.39 -31.02
CA THR A 5 53.36 19.03 -31.24
C THR A 5 53.28 18.09 -32.44
N ALA A 6 52.90 16.83 -32.21
CA ALA A 6 52.51 15.92 -33.27
C ALA A 6 51.01 16.09 -33.52
N GLU A 7 50.66 16.72 -34.64
CA GLU A 7 49.31 16.70 -35.19
C GLU A 7 49.01 15.28 -35.68
N SER A 8 48.05 14.62 -35.04
CA SER A 8 47.45 13.39 -35.55
C SER A 8 46.21 13.77 -36.36
N SER A 9 46.37 13.79 -37.67
CA SER A 9 45.29 13.85 -38.64
C SER A 9 44.77 12.43 -38.86
N LEU A 10 43.56 12.13 -38.38
CA LEU A 10 42.80 10.98 -38.86
C LEU A 10 41.34 11.39 -39.14
N SER A 11 40.98 11.15 -40.39
CA SER A 11 39.73 11.40 -41.10
C SER A 11 38.46 11.19 -40.28
N SER A 12 37.60 12.21 -40.24
CA SER A 12 36.19 12.04 -39.91
C SER A 12 35.51 11.26 -41.04
N GLU A 13 35.26 9.98 -40.81
CA GLU A 13 34.39 9.17 -41.66
C GLU A 13 33.03 9.86 -41.80
N THR A 14 32.60 9.98 -43.05
CA THR A 14 31.35 10.60 -43.47
C THR A 14 30.20 9.69 -43.08
N PHE A 15 29.38 10.12 -42.12
CA PHE A 15 28.11 9.45 -41.82
C PHE A 15 27.17 9.58 -43.01
N PRO A 16 26.45 8.51 -43.41
CA PRO A 16 25.50 8.58 -44.51
C PRO A 16 24.39 9.57 -44.15
N HIS A 17 24.11 10.47 -45.09
CA HIS A 17 23.01 11.42 -45.04
C HIS A 17 21.71 10.69 -44.74
N HIS A 18 21.17 10.85 -43.53
CA HIS A 18 19.75 10.60 -43.29
C HIS A 18 18.99 11.66 -44.08
N GLU A 19 18.34 11.17 -45.14
CA GLU A 19 17.36 11.86 -45.95
C GLU A 19 16.34 12.54 -45.02
N ILE A 20 16.34 13.87 -45.05
CA ILE A 20 15.36 14.68 -44.34
C ILE A 20 14.03 14.41 -45.03
N LEU A 21 13.23 13.51 -44.46
CA LEU A 21 11.83 13.34 -44.83
C LEU A 21 11.13 14.68 -44.61
N SER A 22 10.68 15.26 -45.71
CA SER A 22 9.74 16.39 -45.74
C SER A 22 8.53 16.10 -44.85
N PRO A 23 7.90 17.10 -44.21
CA PRO A 23 6.78 16.89 -43.33
C PRO A 23 5.63 16.26 -44.12
N HIS A 24 5.36 14.98 -43.86
CA HIS A 24 4.12 14.36 -44.27
C HIS A 24 3.00 15.04 -43.48
N SER A 25 1.99 15.45 -44.22
CA SER A 25 0.77 16.10 -43.76
C SER A 25 0.22 15.45 -42.49
N GLU A 26 -0.24 16.31 -41.58
CA GLU A 26 -0.99 16.00 -40.37
C GLU A 26 -1.97 14.84 -40.60
N ASP A 27 -1.56 13.68 -40.07
CA ASP A 27 -2.35 12.66 -39.41
C ASP A 27 -3.81 12.50 -39.86
N ASP A 28 -4.01 11.48 -40.69
CA ASP A 28 -5.18 10.60 -40.58
C ASP A 28 -5.27 10.11 -39.12
N VAL A 29 -6.06 10.80 -38.30
CA VAL A 29 -6.50 10.30 -37.01
C VAL A 29 -7.41 9.10 -37.29
N VAL A 30 -6.81 7.91 -37.33
CA VAL A 30 -7.55 6.67 -37.09
C VAL A 30 -8.11 6.82 -35.67
N LYS A 31 -9.41 7.15 -35.60
CA LYS A 31 -10.17 6.97 -34.37
C LYS A 31 -10.26 5.47 -34.16
N ASP A 32 -9.34 4.92 -33.36
CA ASP A 32 -9.60 3.63 -32.72
C ASP A 32 -10.86 3.82 -31.88
N GLU A 33 -12.00 3.38 -32.41
CA GLU A 33 -13.19 3.18 -31.61
C GLU A 33 -12.85 2.05 -30.64
N ALA A 34 -12.38 2.42 -29.44
CA ALA A 34 -11.99 1.47 -28.42
C ALA A 34 -13.23 0.66 -28.01
N GLU A 35 -13.29 -0.61 -28.40
CA GLU A 35 -14.42 -1.49 -28.10
C GLU A 35 -14.67 -1.58 -26.59
N ASP A 36 -15.94 -1.55 -26.19
CA ASP A 36 -16.34 -1.71 -24.79
C ASP A 36 -15.92 -3.09 -24.25
N VAL A 37 -15.35 -3.11 -23.05
CA VAL A 37 -14.93 -4.33 -22.36
C VAL A 37 -16.06 -4.82 -21.45
N LEU A 38 -16.37 -6.10 -21.50
CA LEU A 38 -17.31 -6.75 -20.59
C LEU A 38 -16.63 -7.05 -19.24
N VAL A 39 -17.19 -6.54 -18.15
CA VAL A 39 -16.65 -6.72 -16.79
C VAL A 39 -17.72 -7.26 -15.86
N GLU A 40 -17.38 -8.20 -14.99
CA GLU A 40 -18.26 -8.66 -13.91
C GLU A 40 -18.21 -7.69 -12.72
N ASP A 41 -19.38 -7.22 -12.28
CA ASP A 41 -19.53 -6.38 -11.09
C ASP A 41 -19.47 -7.20 -9.78
N GLU A 42 -19.57 -6.52 -8.64
CA GLU A 42 -19.53 -7.16 -7.31
C GLU A 42 -20.74 -8.08 -7.01
N ASN A 43 -21.75 -8.08 -7.87
CA ASN A 43 -22.96 -8.91 -7.80
C ASN A 43 -23.02 -9.93 -8.96
N GLU A 44 -21.88 -10.19 -9.64
CA GLU A 44 -21.76 -11.11 -10.78
C GLU A 44 -22.55 -10.70 -12.03
N ASN A 45 -22.95 -9.44 -12.17
CA ASN A 45 -23.55 -8.95 -13.42
C ASN A 45 -22.48 -8.55 -14.43
N VAL A 46 -22.70 -8.90 -15.70
CA VAL A 46 -21.85 -8.46 -16.81
C VAL A 46 -22.24 -7.05 -17.24
N VAL A 47 -21.31 -6.11 -17.10
CA VAL A 47 -21.48 -4.69 -17.44
C VAL A 47 -20.52 -4.32 -18.58
N GLN A 48 -21.00 -3.55 -19.56
CA GLN A 48 -20.18 -2.95 -20.62
C GLN A 48 -19.50 -1.70 -20.08
N VAL A 49 -18.17 -1.65 -20.17
CA VAL A 49 -17.35 -0.51 -19.72
C VAL A 49 -16.45 -0.08 -20.88
N PRO A 50 -16.43 1.22 -21.24
CA PRO A 50 -15.51 1.72 -22.26
C PRO A 50 -14.08 1.26 -21.99
N SER A 51 -13.35 0.81 -23.01
CA SER A 51 -11.98 0.30 -22.83
C SER A 51 -11.04 1.31 -22.15
N SER A 52 -11.23 2.61 -22.38
CA SER A 52 -10.51 3.67 -21.65
C SER A 52 -10.80 3.65 -20.14
N GLU A 53 -12.05 3.44 -19.76
CA GLU A 53 -12.50 3.35 -18.37
C GLU A 53 -12.12 2.00 -17.73
N TYR A 54 -11.98 0.92 -18.51
CA TYR A 54 -11.53 -0.38 -18.03
C TYR A 54 -10.10 -0.34 -17.47
N TRP A 55 -9.16 0.31 -18.17
CA TRP A 55 -7.80 0.50 -17.67
C TRP A 55 -7.77 1.33 -16.39
N ASP A 56 -8.64 2.35 -16.28
CA ASP A 56 -8.80 3.17 -15.08
C ASP A 56 -9.38 2.36 -13.91
N VAL A 57 -10.44 1.58 -14.11
CA VAL A 57 -11.07 0.74 -13.07
C VAL A 57 -10.09 -0.32 -12.57
N ASN A 58 -9.34 -0.98 -13.47
CA ASN A 58 -8.33 -1.95 -13.07
C ASN A 58 -7.13 -1.31 -12.35
N ALA A 59 -6.71 -0.12 -12.77
CA ALA A 59 -5.68 0.64 -12.07
C ALA A 59 -6.15 1.04 -10.66
N ILE A 60 -7.40 1.50 -10.50
CA ILE A 60 -8.01 1.82 -9.21
C ILE A 60 -8.12 0.57 -8.32
N ARG A 61 -8.53 -0.57 -8.88
CA ARG A 61 -8.62 -1.83 -8.15
C ARG A 61 -7.24 -2.31 -7.68
N SER A 62 -6.24 -2.21 -8.55
CA SER A 62 -4.86 -2.58 -8.25
C SER A 62 -4.27 -1.72 -7.12
N THR A 63 -4.45 -0.41 -7.19
CA THR A 63 -3.99 0.54 -6.15
C THR A 63 -4.71 0.33 -4.83
N SER A 64 -6.02 0.07 -4.85
CA SER A 64 -6.81 -0.27 -3.65
C SER A 64 -6.31 -1.54 -2.97
N ARG A 65 -6.02 -2.58 -3.75
CA ARG A 65 -5.46 -3.84 -3.23
C ARG A 65 -4.06 -3.63 -2.65
N LEU A 66 -3.24 -2.81 -3.30
CA LEU A 66 -1.91 -2.45 -2.81
C LEU A 66 -2.00 -1.70 -1.47
N LEU A 67 -2.87 -0.69 -1.38
CA LEU A 67 -3.13 0.06 -0.16
C LEU A 67 -3.60 -0.86 0.98
N ALA A 68 -4.55 -1.74 0.72
CA ALA A 68 -5.05 -2.70 1.71
C ALA A 68 -3.93 -3.65 2.19
N GLY A 69 -3.13 -4.19 1.27
CA GLY A 69 -2.01 -5.09 1.59
C GLY A 69 -0.85 -4.40 2.32
N TYR A 70 -0.55 -3.15 1.96
CA TYR A 70 0.42 -2.32 2.66
C TYR A 70 -0.07 -1.98 4.08
N SER A 71 -1.29 -1.46 4.20
CA SER A 71 -1.90 -1.07 5.48
C SER A 71 -2.00 -2.25 6.44
N GLY A 72 -2.47 -3.41 5.96
CA GLY A 72 -2.54 -4.61 6.78
C GLY A 72 -1.18 -5.03 7.33
N ARG A 73 -0.11 -4.95 6.53
CA ARG A 73 1.24 -5.29 6.97
C ARG A 73 1.74 -4.37 8.08
N ILE A 74 1.59 -3.06 7.94
CA ILE A 74 2.07 -2.11 8.95
C ILE A 74 1.25 -2.16 10.24
N ILE A 75 -0.07 -2.37 10.16
CA ILE A 75 -0.96 -2.46 11.33
C ILE A 75 -0.60 -3.67 12.19
N ARG A 76 -0.31 -4.81 11.56
CA ARG A 76 0.10 -6.07 12.23
C ARG A 76 1.36 -5.94 13.07
N MET A 77 2.19 -4.94 12.78
CA MET A 77 3.42 -4.72 13.54
C MET A 77 3.14 -4.07 14.89
N PHE A 78 1.96 -3.48 15.11
CA PHE A 78 1.55 -2.77 16.33
C PHE A 78 2.57 -1.70 16.81
N LYS A 79 3.42 -1.18 15.91
CA LYS A 79 4.45 -0.18 16.25
C LYS A 79 3.85 1.21 16.46
N ASP A 80 3.03 1.64 15.52
CA ASP A 80 2.42 2.98 15.54
C ASP A 80 1.06 2.97 16.27
N LEU A 81 0.35 1.84 16.19
CA LEU A 81 -0.96 1.60 16.77
C LEU A 81 -0.87 0.40 17.73
N SER A 82 -0.33 0.64 18.92
CA SER A 82 0.03 -0.43 19.86
C SER A 82 -1.15 -1.29 20.29
N ILE A 83 -0.84 -2.56 20.56
CA ILE A 83 -1.75 -3.59 21.05
C ILE A 83 -2.15 -3.39 22.52
N VAL A 84 -1.45 -2.50 23.26
CA VAL A 84 -1.76 -2.21 24.67
C VAL A 84 -3.11 -1.53 24.89
N PHE A 85 -3.68 -0.91 23.85
CA PHE A 85 -5.00 -0.32 23.92
C PHE A 85 -6.06 -1.42 23.84
N GLU A 86 -7.02 -1.40 24.76
CA GLU A 86 -8.08 -2.41 24.85
C GLU A 86 -9.00 -2.41 23.62
N ASN A 87 -9.21 -1.24 23.02
CA ASN A 87 -10.03 -1.10 21.83
C ASN A 87 -9.56 0.07 20.96
N TRP A 88 -10.00 0.07 19.70
CA TRP A 88 -9.60 1.09 18.72
C TRP A 88 -9.93 2.52 19.17
N LYS A 89 -11.03 2.71 19.93
CA LYS A 89 -11.43 4.05 20.40
C LYS A 89 -10.47 4.58 21.46
N ALA A 90 -9.85 3.71 22.26
CA ALA A 90 -8.86 4.07 23.27
C ALA A 90 -7.53 4.56 22.68
N ILE A 91 -7.23 4.23 21.41
CA ILE A 91 -6.05 4.75 20.73
C ILE A 91 -6.23 6.27 20.50
N PRO A 92 -5.29 7.12 20.97
CA PRO A 92 -5.36 8.56 20.80
C PRO A 92 -5.50 9.00 19.33
N THR A 93 -6.31 10.03 19.09
CA THR A 93 -6.60 10.54 17.74
C THR A 93 -5.37 11.11 17.04
N ASP A 94 -4.45 11.71 17.78
CA ASP A 94 -3.15 12.19 17.28
C ASP A 94 -2.29 11.02 16.77
N LYS A 95 -2.29 9.86 17.45
CA LYS A 95 -1.58 8.67 16.96
C LYS A 95 -2.18 8.12 15.68
N LYS A 96 -3.51 8.06 15.57
CA LYS A 96 -4.22 7.65 14.34
C LYS A 96 -3.91 8.60 13.18
N THR A 97 -3.90 9.90 13.46
CA THR A 97 -3.59 10.94 12.48
C THR A 97 -2.14 10.85 12.02
N LYS A 98 -1.19 10.73 12.96
CA LYS A 98 0.22 10.53 12.65
C LYS A 98 0.47 9.25 11.85
N PHE A 99 -0.20 8.16 12.18
CA PHE A 99 -0.15 6.93 11.39
C PHE A 99 -0.62 7.18 9.95
N TYR A 100 -1.77 7.85 9.77
CA TYR A 100 -2.28 8.20 8.46
C TYR A 100 -1.29 9.05 7.66
N ASP A 101 -0.82 10.15 8.24
CA ASP A 101 0.06 11.10 7.56
C ASP A 101 1.41 10.47 7.22
N ALA A 102 2.02 9.75 8.16
CA ALA A 102 3.39 9.24 8.02
C ALA A 102 3.47 7.89 7.29
N LYS A 103 2.40 7.10 7.25
CA LYS A 103 2.41 5.76 6.64
C LYS A 103 1.55 5.67 5.39
N ILE A 104 0.44 6.40 5.32
CA ILE A 104 -0.49 6.28 4.20
C ILE A 104 -0.28 7.43 3.23
N LYS A 105 -0.46 8.67 3.68
CA LYS A 105 -0.42 9.87 2.83
C LYS A 105 0.95 10.10 2.18
N LEU A 106 2.02 9.60 2.79
CA LEU A 106 3.37 9.64 2.21
C LEU A 106 3.53 8.75 0.96
N HIS A 107 2.72 7.70 0.82
CA HIS A 107 2.89 6.67 -0.22
C HIS A 107 1.70 6.56 -1.18
N PHE A 108 0.56 7.16 -0.84
CA PHE A 108 -0.67 7.08 -1.62
C PHE A 108 -1.28 8.48 -1.80
N VAL A 109 -1.90 8.71 -2.95
CA VAL A 109 -2.68 9.93 -3.21
C VAL A 109 -4.06 9.73 -2.59
N VAL A 110 -4.31 10.39 -1.46
CA VAL A 110 -5.53 10.24 -0.64
C VAL A 110 -5.92 11.59 -0.04
N ASP A 111 -7.22 11.82 0.14
CA ASP A 111 -7.75 13.05 0.75
C ASP A 111 -7.83 12.98 2.30
N ASP A 112 -7.96 14.13 2.97
CA ASP A 112 -8.14 14.18 4.43
C ASP A 112 -9.60 14.01 4.88
N GLY A 113 -10.52 13.77 3.94
CA GLY A 113 -11.94 13.57 4.17
C GLY A 113 -12.32 12.10 4.12
N ARG A 114 -13.05 11.72 3.06
CA ARG A 114 -13.66 10.38 2.95
C ARG A 114 -12.61 9.28 2.89
N ASP A 115 -11.48 9.52 2.22
CA ASP A 115 -10.42 8.52 2.09
C ASP A 115 -9.81 8.22 3.45
N LYS A 116 -9.49 9.27 4.20
CA LYS A 116 -8.94 9.15 5.56
C LYS A 116 -9.87 8.36 6.47
N ASP A 117 -11.15 8.70 6.48
CA ASP A 117 -12.15 8.02 7.32
C ASP A 117 -12.27 6.53 6.94
N PHE A 118 -12.34 6.24 5.64
CA PHE A 118 -12.41 4.87 5.14
C PHE A 118 -11.16 4.06 5.50
N ILE A 119 -9.97 4.63 5.32
CA ILE A 119 -8.69 3.99 5.61
C ILE A 119 -8.54 3.72 7.10
N LEU A 120 -8.89 4.69 7.96
CA LEU A 120 -8.86 4.50 9.41
C LEU A 120 -9.89 3.48 9.88
N ALA A 121 -11.07 3.40 9.26
CA ALA A 121 -12.06 2.36 9.56
C ALA A 121 -11.58 0.96 9.16
N SER A 122 -10.99 0.83 7.97
CA SER A 122 -10.37 -0.42 7.50
C SER A 122 -9.20 -0.83 8.41
N ALA A 123 -8.39 0.14 8.82
CA ALA A 123 -7.30 -0.07 9.76
C ALA A 123 -7.81 -0.55 11.12
N ALA A 124 -8.90 0.03 11.62
CA ALA A 124 -9.54 -0.39 12.86
C ALA A 124 -9.99 -1.84 12.80
N LYS A 125 -10.57 -2.27 11.68
CA LYS A 125 -10.98 -3.67 11.46
C LYS A 125 -9.77 -4.59 11.51
N LYS A 126 -8.73 -4.31 10.72
CA LYS A 126 -7.52 -5.14 10.67
C LYS A 126 -6.80 -5.22 12.00
N TRP A 127 -6.69 -4.11 12.71
CA TRP A 127 -6.08 -4.07 14.04
C TRP A 127 -6.80 -5.01 15.02
N ARG A 128 -8.14 -5.00 15.05
CA ARG A 128 -8.92 -5.93 15.89
C ARG A 128 -8.78 -7.39 15.46
N ASP A 129 -8.89 -7.65 14.16
CA ASP A 129 -8.78 -9.01 13.60
C ASP A 129 -7.41 -9.63 13.94
N ASP A 130 -6.34 -8.85 13.79
CA ASP A 130 -4.98 -9.31 14.07
C ASP A 130 -4.71 -9.43 15.57
N GLN A 131 -5.26 -8.55 16.43
CA GLN A 131 -5.24 -8.74 17.89
C GLN A 131 -5.90 -10.07 18.30
N HIS A 132 -7.07 -10.37 17.74
CA HIS A 132 -7.80 -11.61 18.01
C HIS A 132 -7.02 -12.83 17.52
N HIS A 133 -6.53 -12.80 16.27
CA HIS A 133 -5.72 -13.87 15.71
C HIS A 133 -4.48 -14.17 16.55
N LEU A 134 -3.80 -13.11 17.00
CA LEU A 134 -2.58 -13.20 17.79
C LEU A 134 -2.85 -13.78 19.18
N PHE A 135 -3.92 -13.35 19.85
CA PHE A 135 -4.36 -13.96 21.10
C PHE A 135 -4.64 -15.47 20.93
N HIS A 136 -5.48 -15.86 19.98
CA HIS A 136 -5.82 -17.27 19.77
C HIS A 136 -4.63 -18.15 19.35
N LYS A 137 -3.68 -17.58 18.59
CA LYS A 137 -2.53 -18.33 18.10
C LYS A 137 -1.52 -18.62 19.21
N PHE A 138 -1.29 -17.66 20.10
CA PHE A 138 -0.18 -17.71 21.05
C PHE A 138 -0.60 -17.88 22.52
N TYR A 139 -1.82 -17.49 22.88
CA TYR A 139 -2.34 -17.70 24.23
C TYR A 139 -2.85 -19.13 24.40
N ARG A 140 -2.52 -19.73 25.54
CA ARG A 140 -2.85 -21.10 25.94
C ARG A 140 -3.55 -21.08 27.29
N TRP A 141 -4.82 -21.48 27.31
CA TRP A 141 -5.65 -21.49 28.52
C TRP A 141 -5.20 -22.51 29.57
N ASP A 142 -4.50 -23.54 29.15
CA ASP A 142 -3.89 -24.59 29.98
C ASP A 142 -2.59 -24.13 30.68
N LEU A 143 -2.02 -22.99 30.26
CA LEU A 143 -0.83 -22.41 30.88
C LEU A 143 -1.19 -21.25 31.82
N THR A 144 -0.36 -21.03 32.83
CA THR A 144 -0.45 -19.83 33.67
C THR A 144 -0.16 -18.56 32.86
N LEU A 145 -0.51 -17.40 33.43
CA LEU A 145 -0.17 -16.13 32.78
C LEU A 145 1.34 -15.97 32.58
N GLU A 146 2.13 -16.27 33.62
CA GLU A 146 3.58 -16.13 33.58
C GLU A 146 4.21 -16.99 32.46
N GLU A 147 3.74 -18.23 32.31
CA GLU A 147 4.17 -19.13 31.23
C GLU A 147 3.76 -18.62 29.84
N ASN A 148 2.53 -18.11 29.68
CA ASN A 148 2.09 -17.49 28.42
C ASN A 148 2.91 -16.24 28.05
N LEU A 149 3.31 -15.44 29.03
CA LEU A 149 4.12 -14.25 28.82
C LEU A 149 5.58 -14.59 28.50
N ALA A 150 6.11 -15.68 29.06
CA ALA A 150 7.46 -16.16 28.75
C ALA A 150 7.55 -16.78 27.34
N ASN A 151 6.49 -17.45 26.87
CA ASN A 151 6.48 -18.19 25.61
C ASN A 151 6.32 -17.33 24.35
N TYR A 152 5.97 -16.04 24.48
CA TYR A 152 5.77 -15.16 23.32
C TYR A 152 6.31 -13.75 23.55
N ARG A 153 7.28 -13.36 22.69
CA ARG A 153 7.96 -12.07 22.75
C ARG A 153 7.53 -11.18 21.59
N ILE A 154 6.32 -10.62 21.66
CA ILE A 154 6.07 -9.31 21.04
C ILE A 154 6.39 -8.27 22.09
N TYR A 155 7.20 -7.27 21.73
CA TYR A 155 7.62 -6.10 22.53
C TYR A 155 7.38 -6.29 24.04
N GLU A 156 8.37 -6.80 24.79
CA GLU A 156 8.24 -7.44 26.13
C GLU A 156 7.17 -6.85 27.08
N ASN A 157 6.93 -5.54 27.10
CA ASN A 157 5.88 -4.91 27.92
C ASN A 157 4.47 -4.93 27.32
N ASP A 158 4.32 -4.86 25.99
CA ASP A 158 3.03 -4.73 25.32
C ASP A 158 2.22 -6.04 25.40
N TRP A 159 2.89 -7.20 25.31
CA TRP A 159 2.25 -8.52 25.43
C TRP A 159 1.70 -8.78 26.83
N ALA A 160 2.42 -8.37 27.88
CA ALA A 160 1.98 -8.48 29.26
C ALA A 160 0.71 -7.68 29.53
N ILE A 161 0.67 -6.42 29.10
CA ILE A 161 -0.51 -5.56 29.23
C ILE A 161 -1.69 -6.15 28.44
N PHE A 162 -1.44 -6.59 27.20
CA PHE A 162 -2.45 -7.22 26.34
C PHE A 162 -3.10 -8.45 26.97
N GLY A 163 -2.29 -9.41 27.45
CA GLY A 163 -2.79 -10.63 28.07
C GLY A 163 -3.55 -10.38 29.37
N GLN A 164 -3.17 -9.35 30.14
CA GLN A 164 -3.85 -9.00 31.38
C GLN A 164 -5.28 -8.52 31.17
N TYR A 165 -5.52 -7.57 30.26
CA TYR A 165 -6.87 -7.04 30.07
C TYR A 165 -7.77 -8.02 29.32
N ARG A 166 -7.23 -8.84 28.39
CA ARG A 166 -8.04 -9.85 27.68
C ARG A 166 -8.68 -10.88 28.61
N ARG A 167 -8.02 -11.25 29.71
CA ARG A 167 -8.62 -12.13 30.73
C ARG A 167 -9.73 -11.44 31.53
N LYS A 168 -9.70 -10.12 31.68
CA LYS A 168 -10.73 -9.37 32.43
C LYS A 168 -12.07 -9.34 31.69
N GLU A 169 -12.08 -9.46 30.35
CA GLU A 169 -13.31 -9.48 29.56
C GLU A 169 -14.11 -10.79 29.67
N GLU A 170 -13.48 -11.88 30.16
CA GLU A 170 -14.13 -13.19 30.33
C GLU A 170 -14.62 -13.47 31.77
N THR A 171 -14.41 -12.54 32.71
CA THR A 171 -14.84 -12.66 34.12
C THR A 171 -16.02 -11.75 34.42
#